data_AF-A0A1E5URG9-F1
#
_entry.id   AF-A0A1E5URG9-F1
#
_cell.length_a   1.000
_cell.length_b   1.000
_cell.length_c   1.000
_cell.angle_alpha   90.00
_cell.angle_beta   90.00
_cell.angle_gamma   90.00
#
_symmetry.space_group_name_H-M   'P 1'
#
loop_
_entity.id
_entity.type
_entity.pdbx_description
1 polymer ?
#
loop_
_entity_poly.entity_id
_entity_poly.type
_entity_poly.pdbx_seq_one_letter_code
_entity_poly.pdbx_strand_id
1 'polypeptide(L)'
;MSKAVSAAARVLAVSRVAPVPAPVGYAGHEKLSFLDAPWVVTPPVQQVYLYELAGCHEFPTLLRRLKESLAATLALYLPLAGKLAYAPETGDVVVDCSDAGVEFFEAEAEGNVRRLAGDDEAQNAPAFLSLVPKHDARELPAAVLCVQVTRLGEGAGASAGLALGVSLHHAVAD
;
A
#
# COMPACT_ATOMS: atom_id res chain seq x y z
N MET A 1 0.49 -12.97 31.96
CA MET A 1 1.43 -13.16 30.84
C MET A 1 0.61 -13.23 29.56
N SER A 2 0.42 -12.09 28.88
CA SER A 2 -0.36 -12.05 27.64
C SER A 2 0.45 -12.71 26.54
N LYS A 3 -0.11 -13.76 25.93
CA LYS A 3 0.53 -14.52 24.87
C LYS A 3 0.61 -13.62 23.63
N ALA A 4 1.80 -13.33 23.14
CA ALA A 4 1.96 -12.74 21.81
C ALA A 4 1.24 -13.64 20.80
N VAL A 5 0.24 -13.10 20.11
CA VAL A 5 -0.39 -13.76 18.97
C VAL A 5 -0.09 -12.85 17.81
N SER A 6 0.65 -13.36 16.84
CA SER A 6 0.76 -12.75 15.53
C SER A 6 0.97 -13.90 14.55
N ALA A 7 -0.12 -14.45 14.03
CA ALA A 7 -0.02 -15.16 12.76
C ALA A 7 0.29 -14.09 11.70
N ALA A 8 1.45 -14.20 11.04
CA ALA A 8 1.83 -13.27 9.99
C ALA A 8 0.74 -13.23 8.91
N ALA A 9 0.46 -12.04 8.35
CA ALA A 9 -0.54 -11.93 7.30
C ALA A 9 -0.22 -12.85 6.12
N ARG A 10 -1.24 -13.57 5.67
CA ARG A 10 -1.17 -14.48 4.52
C ARG A 10 -1.81 -13.78 3.33
N VAL A 11 -1.01 -13.52 2.31
CA VAL A 11 -1.49 -12.95 1.04
C VAL A 11 -2.35 -14.00 0.33
N LEU A 12 -3.55 -13.57 -0.08
CA LEU A 12 -4.55 -14.36 -0.79
C LEU A 12 -4.50 -14.09 -2.30
N ALA A 13 -4.32 -12.82 -2.67
CA ALA A 13 -4.27 -12.40 -4.06
C ALA A 13 -3.46 -11.12 -4.21
N VAL A 14 -2.87 -10.92 -5.38
CA VAL A 14 -2.26 -9.67 -5.81
C VAL A 14 -2.92 -9.28 -7.13
N SER A 15 -3.37 -8.03 -7.21
CA SER A 15 -3.99 -7.48 -8.41
C SER A 15 -3.40 -6.10 -8.70
N ARG A 16 -3.59 -5.61 -9.91
CA ARG A 16 -3.13 -4.28 -10.31
C ARG A 16 -4.31 -3.34 -10.48
N VAL A 17 -4.27 -2.19 -9.83
CA VAL A 17 -5.28 -1.13 -9.95
C VAL A 17 -4.73 -0.02 -10.83
N ALA A 18 -5.29 0.13 -12.03
CA ALA A 18 -4.92 1.17 -12.97
C ALA A 18 -5.83 2.41 -12.80
N PRO A 19 -5.37 3.61 -13.21
CA PRO A 19 -6.20 4.82 -13.22
C PRO A 19 -7.46 4.66 -14.08
N VAL A 20 -8.60 5.17 -13.59
CA VAL A 20 -9.86 5.24 -14.36
C VAL A 20 -10.48 6.64 -14.23
N PRO A 21 -10.66 7.40 -15.33
CA PRO A 21 -10.35 7.03 -16.71
C PRO A 21 -8.83 6.90 -16.94
N ALA A 22 -8.45 6.16 -17.99
CA ALA A 22 -7.06 6.05 -18.38
C ALA A 22 -6.50 7.43 -18.79
N PRO A 23 -5.24 7.76 -18.47
CA PRO A 23 -4.63 9.03 -18.86
C PRO A 23 -4.57 9.14 -20.39
N VAL A 24 -5.07 10.25 -20.95
CA VAL A 24 -5.04 10.50 -22.40
C VAL A 24 -3.90 11.47 -22.73
N GLY A 25 -2.95 11.05 -23.56
CA GLY A 25 -1.89 11.92 -24.07
C GLY A 25 -0.77 12.27 -23.07
N TYR A 26 -0.73 11.61 -21.90
CA TYR A 26 0.33 11.84 -20.92
C TYR A 26 1.63 11.13 -21.34
N ALA A 27 2.66 11.92 -21.63
CA ALA A 27 3.97 11.44 -22.09
C ALA A 27 4.85 11.08 -20.90
N GLY A 28 4.66 9.86 -20.40
CA GLY A 28 5.71 9.09 -19.77
C GLY A 28 6.01 9.46 -18.33
N HIS A 29 6.70 10.56 -18.04
CA HIS A 29 7.43 10.67 -16.77
C HIS A 29 7.32 12.04 -16.09
N GLU A 30 7.23 12.08 -14.76
CA GLU A 30 7.37 13.31 -13.97
C GLU A 30 8.81 13.50 -13.47
N LYS A 31 9.28 14.75 -13.46
CA LYS A 31 10.61 15.10 -12.94
C LYS A 31 10.57 15.26 -11.43
N LEU A 32 11.59 14.73 -10.78
CA LEU A 32 11.87 15.03 -9.39
C LEU A 32 12.52 16.41 -9.25
N SER A 33 12.16 17.13 -8.20
CA SER A 33 12.78 18.38 -7.79
C SER A 33 14.07 18.11 -6.99
N PHE A 34 14.83 19.18 -6.74
CA PHE A 34 15.99 19.11 -5.86
C PHE A 34 15.65 18.64 -4.43
N LEU A 35 14.44 18.95 -3.95
CA LEU A 35 14.00 18.56 -2.60
C LEU A 35 13.68 17.07 -2.50
N ASP A 36 13.38 16.42 -3.64
CA ASP A 36 13.01 15.01 -3.73
C ASP A 36 14.24 14.10 -3.79
N ALA A 37 15.35 14.60 -4.36
CA ALA A 37 16.56 13.82 -4.63
C ALA A 37 17.15 13.10 -3.39
N PRO A 38 17.23 13.69 -2.19
CA PRO A 38 17.73 12.99 -1.01
C PRO A 38 16.92 11.74 -0.63
N TRP A 39 15.64 11.71 -1.00
CA TRP A 39 14.68 10.66 -0.62
C TRP A 39 14.64 9.48 -1.60
N VAL A 40 15.33 9.57 -2.74
CA VAL A 40 15.36 8.49 -3.75
C VAL A 40 15.99 7.20 -3.20
N VAL A 41 16.94 7.32 -2.29
CA VAL A 41 17.67 6.19 -1.70
C VAL A 41 17.12 5.75 -0.35
N THR A 42 16.02 6.35 0.10
CA THR A 42 15.39 6.01 1.38
C THR A 42 14.34 4.91 1.20
N PRO A 43 14.23 3.96 2.14
CA PRO A 43 13.13 3.00 2.13
C PRO A 43 11.77 3.72 2.09
N PRO A 44 10.75 3.13 1.45
CA PRO A 44 9.40 3.71 1.46
C PRO A 44 8.86 3.94 2.87
N VAL A 45 8.05 4.97 3.02
CA VAL A 45 7.26 5.21 4.21
C VAL A 45 6.15 4.16 4.26
N GLN A 46 6.05 3.45 5.38
CA GLN A 46 5.06 2.40 5.60
C GLN A 46 4.09 2.81 6.70
N GLN A 47 2.79 2.78 6.38
CA GLN A 47 1.71 3.16 7.29
C GLN A 47 0.67 2.04 7.37
N VAL A 48 0.16 1.79 8.57
CA VAL A 48 -0.94 0.84 8.80
C VAL A 48 -2.10 1.59 9.43
N TYR A 49 -3.26 1.54 8.76
CA TYR A 49 -4.51 2.06 9.29
C TYR A 49 -5.40 0.89 9.72
N LEU A 50 -5.89 0.94 10.95
CA LEU A 50 -6.72 -0.11 11.54
C LEU A 50 -8.17 0.37 11.65
N TYR A 51 -9.11 -0.46 11.21
CA TYR A 51 -10.54 -0.15 11.23
C TYR A 51 -11.36 -1.29 11.83
N GLU A 52 -12.22 -0.97 12.79
CA GLU A 52 -13.29 -1.88 13.22
C GLU A 52 -14.42 -1.82 12.19
N LEU A 53 -14.80 -2.95 11.59
CA LEU A 53 -15.94 -2.99 10.68
C LEU A 53 -17.20 -3.28 11.48
N ALA A 54 -18.13 -2.32 11.52
CA ALA A 54 -19.47 -2.55 12.03
C ALA A 54 -20.21 -3.53 11.10
N GLY A 55 -20.84 -4.54 11.67
CA GLY A 55 -21.45 -5.66 10.94
C GLY A 55 -22.46 -5.20 9.88
N CYS A 56 -22.08 -5.37 8.60
CA CYS A 56 -22.95 -5.44 7.40
C CYS A 56 -22.14 -5.43 6.10
N HIS A 57 -20.86 -5.04 6.12
CA HIS A 57 -20.04 -5.03 4.91
C HIS A 57 -19.45 -6.41 4.60
N GLU A 58 -19.92 -7.02 3.53
CA GLU A 58 -19.24 -8.16 2.92
C GLU A 58 -17.84 -7.71 2.46
N PHE A 59 -16.80 -8.38 2.94
CA PHE A 59 -15.41 -8.07 2.61
C PHE A 59 -15.14 -7.94 1.09
N PRO A 60 -15.73 -8.77 0.21
CA PRO A 60 -15.61 -8.58 -1.24
C PRO A 60 -16.15 -7.24 -1.75
N THR A 61 -17.27 -6.76 -1.20
CA THR A 61 -17.83 -5.46 -1.58
C THR A 61 -16.93 -4.31 -1.12
N LEU A 62 -16.33 -4.43 0.07
CA LEU A 62 -15.35 -3.47 0.57
C LEU A 62 -14.11 -3.41 -0.35
N LEU A 63 -13.54 -4.57 -0.69
CA LEU A 63 -12.40 -4.66 -1.60
C LEU A 63 -12.68 -4.02 -2.95
N ARG A 64 -13.84 -4.32 -3.55
CA ARG A 64 -14.25 -3.71 -4.82
C ARG A 64 -14.31 -2.19 -4.72
N ARG A 65 -14.94 -1.65 -3.67
CA ARG A 65 -15.03 -0.19 -3.46
C ARG A 65 -13.67 0.45 -3.27
N LEU A 66 -12.76 -0.17 -2.51
CA LEU A 66 -11.40 0.32 -2.32
C LEU A 66 -10.63 0.38 -3.64
N LYS A 67 -10.73 -0.66 -4.48
CA LYS A 67 -10.09 -0.68 -5.80
C LYS A 67 -10.66 0.36 -6.74
N GLU A 68 -11.99 0.52 -6.78
CA GLU A 68 -12.67 1.53 -7.61
C GLU A 68 -12.30 2.95 -7.18
N SER A 69 -12.31 3.24 -5.87
CA SER A 69 -11.91 4.55 -5.37
C SER A 69 -10.43 4.82 -5.61
N LEU A 70 -9.56 3.81 -5.46
CA LEU A 70 -8.14 3.95 -5.76
C LEU A 70 -7.93 4.25 -7.25
N ALA A 71 -8.59 3.51 -8.15
CA ALA A 71 -8.52 3.76 -9.59
C ALA A 71 -8.95 5.19 -9.96
N ALA A 72 -10.05 5.69 -9.38
CA ALA A 72 -10.51 7.06 -9.59
C ALA A 72 -9.52 8.10 -9.06
N THR A 73 -8.95 7.88 -7.87
CA THR A 73 -7.92 8.76 -7.28
C THR A 73 -6.65 8.79 -8.12
N LEU A 74 -6.20 7.64 -8.62
CA LEU A 74 -5.00 7.54 -9.46
C LEU A 74 -5.14 8.29 -10.79
N ALA A 75 -6.37 8.49 -11.29
CA ALA A 75 -6.59 9.34 -12.47
C ALA A 75 -6.33 10.84 -12.18
N LEU A 76 -6.46 11.25 -10.92
CA LEU A 76 -6.17 12.62 -10.47
C LEU A 76 -4.72 12.78 -9.99
N TYR A 77 -4.13 11.71 -9.46
CA TYR A 77 -2.79 11.66 -8.89
C TYR A 77 -1.94 10.60 -9.59
N LEU A 78 -1.78 10.74 -10.91
CA LEU A 78 -1.09 9.78 -11.75
C LEU A 78 0.31 9.38 -11.26
N PRO A 79 1.14 10.28 -10.70
CA PRO A 79 2.49 9.90 -10.22
C PRO A 79 2.48 8.80 -9.16
N LEU A 80 1.40 8.68 -8.38
CA LEU A 80 1.25 7.60 -7.39
C LEU A 80 1.11 6.22 -8.04
N ALA A 81 0.65 6.16 -9.29
CA ALA A 81 0.57 4.93 -10.06
C ALA A 81 1.88 4.58 -10.80
N GLY A 82 2.91 5.42 -10.69
CA GLY A 82 4.17 5.26 -11.40
C GLY A 82 5.22 4.44 -10.65
N LYS A 83 6.41 4.40 -11.24
CA LYS A 83 7.63 3.82 -10.66
C LYS A 83 8.75 4.84 -10.75
N LEU A 84 9.56 4.97 -9.71
CA LEU A 84 10.85 5.64 -9.86
C LEU A 84 11.74 4.82 -10.80
N ALA A 85 12.32 5.46 -11.79
CA ALA A 85 13.17 4.82 -12.78
C ALA A 85 14.23 5.79 -13.31
N TYR A 86 15.33 5.26 -13.85
CA TYR A 86 16.30 6.07 -14.58
C TYR A 86 15.75 6.44 -15.97
N ALA A 87 15.73 7.73 -16.28
CA ALA A 87 15.46 8.22 -17.63
C ALA A 87 16.66 7.90 -18.54
N PRO A 88 16.51 7.09 -19.61
CA PRO A 88 17.65 6.65 -20.42
C PRO A 88 18.43 7.80 -21.08
N GLU A 89 17.72 8.88 -21.44
CA GLU A 89 18.29 10.01 -22.18
C GLU A 89 19.14 10.95 -21.32
N THR A 90 18.83 11.09 -20.02
CA THR A 90 19.49 12.04 -19.12
C THR A 90 20.24 11.38 -17.96
N GLY A 91 19.89 10.13 -17.63
CA GLY A 91 20.37 9.44 -16.43
C GLY A 91 19.73 9.92 -15.13
N ASP A 92 18.79 10.87 -15.19
CA ASP A 92 18.07 11.36 -14.01
C ASP A 92 17.08 10.31 -13.50
N VAL A 93 16.76 10.36 -12.21
CA VAL A 93 15.63 9.60 -11.65
C VAL A 93 14.34 10.38 -11.85
N VAL A 94 13.35 9.72 -12.42
CA VAL A 94 12.03 10.27 -12.75
C VAL A 94 10.93 9.33 -12.25
N VAL A 95 9.70 9.82 -12.14
CA VAL A 95 8.52 8.96 -11.93
C VAL A 95 7.97 8.53 -13.28
N ASP A 96 8.24 7.30 -13.70
CA ASP A 96 7.70 6.70 -14.91
C ASP A 96 6.26 6.22 -14.71
N CYS A 97 5.33 6.83 -15.44
CA CYS A 97 3.90 6.54 -15.45
C CYS A 97 3.43 5.89 -16.77
N SER A 98 4.34 5.43 -17.63
CA SER A 98 4.01 4.80 -18.92
C SER A 98 3.22 3.50 -18.74
N ASP A 99 3.54 2.74 -17.70
CA ASP A 99 2.79 1.59 -17.21
C ASP A 99 2.19 1.91 -15.82
N ALA A 100 1.28 2.89 -15.79
CA ALA A 100 0.63 3.35 -14.56
C ALA A 100 -0.31 2.31 -13.93
N GLY A 101 -0.03 1.93 -12.69
CA GLY A 101 -0.90 1.16 -11.83
C GLY A 101 -0.25 0.76 -10.50
N VAL A 102 -1.09 0.54 -9.50
CA VAL A 102 -0.68 0.19 -8.13
C VAL A 102 -0.87 -1.29 -7.89
N GLU A 103 0.14 -1.95 -7.30
CA GLU A 103 -0.01 -3.30 -6.78
C GLU A 103 -0.91 -3.28 -5.53
N PHE A 104 -1.96 -4.08 -5.58
CA PHE A 104 -2.99 -4.18 -4.56
C PHE A 104 -3.05 -5.62 -4.04
N PHE A 105 -2.61 -5.78 -2.80
CA PHE A 105 -2.52 -7.06 -2.09
C PHE A 105 -3.76 -7.28 -1.24
N GLU A 106 -4.36 -8.45 -1.36
CA GLU A 106 -5.43 -8.92 -0.49
C GLU A 106 -4.87 -9.97 0.44
N ALA A 107 -5.09 -9.82 1.75
CA ALA A 107 -4.53 -10.71 2.75
C ALA A 107 -5.54 -11.00 3.87
N GLU A 108 -5.21 -12.00 4.68
CA GLU A 108 -5.87 -12.28 5.95
C GLU A 108 -4.83 -12.47 7.06
N ALA A 109 -5.20 -12.13 8.28
CA ALA A 109 -4.39 -12.39 9.46
C ALA A 109 -5.29 -12.66 10.67
N GLU A 110 -4.81 -13.47 11.60
CA GLU A 110 -5.41 -13.54 12.93
C GLU A 110 -5.07 -12.27 13.68
N GLY A 111 -6.09 -11.60 14.21
CA GLY A 111 -5.86 -10.35 14.93
C GLY A 111 -7.13 -9.61 15.30
N ASN A 112 -6.99 -8.78 16.33
CA ASN A 112 -8.03 -7.90 16.82
C ASN A 112 -7.55 -6.44 16.72
N VAL A 113 -8.37 -5.58 16.13
CA VAL A 113 -8.04 -4.16 15.91
C VAL A 113 -7.69 -3.44 17.21
N ARG A 114 -8.48 -3.62 18.28
CA ARG A 114 -8.23 -2.97 19.58
C ARG A 114 -6.92 -3.40 20.20
N ARG A 115 -6.57 -4.68 20.02
CA ARG A 115 -5.30 -5.21 20.52
C ARG A 115 -4.11 -4.63 19.76
N LEU A 116 -4.21 -4.55 18.44
CA LEU A 116 -3.17 -3.97 17.60
C LEU A 116 -3.02 -2.46 17.86
N ALA A 117 -4.12 -1.75 18.15
CA ALA A 117 -4.14 -0.32 18.43
C ALA A 117 -3.83 0.05 19.90
N GLY A 118 -3.57 -0.93 20.78
CA GLY A 118 -3.24 -0.67 22.18
C GLY A 118 -1.78 -0.26 22.41
N ASP A 119 -1.44 0.10 23.64
CA ASP A 119 -0.17 0.76 24.05
C ASP A 119 1.11 -0.11 23.96
N ASP A 120 1.09 -1.22 23.23
CA ASP A 120 2.19 -2.19 23.14
C ASP A 120 2.77 -2.30 21.71
N GLU A 121 2.94 -1.14 21.06
CA GLU A 121 3.40 -1.04 19.67
C GLU A 121 4.72 -1.80 19.42
N ALA A 122 5.66 -1.72 20.36
CA ALA A 122 6.96 -2.39 20.24
C ALA A 122 6.84 -3.92 20.16
N GLN A 123 5.88 -4.51 20.88
CA GLN A 123 5.60 -5.96 20.79
C GLN A 123 4.83 -6.32 19.52
N ASN A 124 4.09 -5.38 18.96
CA ASN A 124 3.30 -5.56 17.74
C ASN A 124 4.08 -5.26 16.44
N ALA A 125 5.33 -4.76 16.50
CA ALA A 125 6.11 -4.40 15.33
C ALA A 125 6.21 -5.51 14.25
N PRO A 126 6.47 -6.79 14.58
CA PRO A 126 6.46 -7.87 13.59
C PRO A 126 5.09 -8.08 12.93
N ALA A 127 3.99 -7.84 13.66
CA ALA A 127 2.64 -7.90 13.10
C ALA A 127 2.44 -6.77 12.10
N PHE A 128 2.79 -5.53 12.45
CA PHE A 128 2.68 -4.37 11.56
C PHE A 128 3.49 -4.52 10.28
N LEU A 129 4.72 -5.03 10.37
CA LEU A 129 5.55 -5.35 9.19
C LEU A 129 4.92 -6.40 8.27
N SER A 130 4.02 -7.24 8.78
CA SER A 130 3.26 -8.19 7.96
C SER A 130 1.97 -7.59 7.35
N LEU A 131 1.48 -6.47 7.91
CA LEU A 131 0.24 -5.81 7.47
C LEU A 131 0.45 -4.78 6.35
N VAL A 132 1.70 -4.57 5.92
CA VAL A 132 2.09 -3.71 4.80
C VAL A 132 2.54 -4.55 3.60
N PRO A 133 2.38 -4.04 2.35
CA PRO A 133 2.74 -4.80 1.16
C PRO A 133 4.25 -5.05 1.10
N LYS A 134 4.62 -6.32 0.92
CA LYS A 134 6.00 -6.72 0.68
C LYS A 134 6.33 -6.52 -0.80
N HIS A 135 7.09 -5.47 -1.09
CA HIS A 135 7.64 -5.17 -2.40
C HIS A 135 9.09 -4.72 -2.21
N ASP A 136 9.93 -4.95 -3.22
CA ASP A 136 11.30 -4.44 -3.20
C ASP A 136 11.32 -3.04 -3.80
N ALA A 137 11.75 -2.07 -2.99
CA ALA A 137 11.93 -0.68 -3.38
C ALA A 137 13.36 -0.20 -3.08
N ARG A 138 14.31 -1.14 -2.91
CA ARG A 138 15.72 -0.82 -2.68
C ARG A 138 16.48 -0.51 -3.96
N GLU A 139 15.95 -0.95 -5.09
CA GLU A 139 16.54 -0.79 -6.41
C GLU A 139 15.51 -0.23 -7.39
N LEU A 140 15.98 0.57 -8.35
CA LEU A 140 15.13 1.06 -9.43
C LEU A 140 15.01 0.00 -10.55
N PRO A 141 13.81 -0.17 -11.14
CA PRO A 141 12.61 0.61 -10.92
C PRO A 141 11.86 0.23 -9.64
N ALA A 142 11.48 1.23 -8.84
CA ALA A 142 10.77 1.05 -7.57
C ALA A 142 9.35 1.60 -7.66
N ALA A 143 8.35 0.84 -7.21
CA ALA A 143 6.96 1.32 -7.18
C ALA A 143 6.83 2.57 -6.29
N VAL A 144 6.07 3.56 -6.74
CA VAL A 144 5.78 4.74 -5.92
C VAL A 144 4.80 4.39 -4.80
N LEU A 145 3.75 3.65 -5.10
CA LEU A 145 2.71 3.26 -4.14
C LEU A 145 2.37 1.77 -4.28
N CYS A 146 2.31 1.08 -3.14
CA CYS A 146 1.72 -0.25 -2.99
C CYS A 146 0.69 -0.23 -1.86
N VAL A 147 -0.37 -1.05 -1.99
CA VAL A 147 -1.46 -1.12 -1.00
C VAL A 147 -1.74 -2.56 -0.62
N GLN A 148 -1.88 -2.84 0.68
CA GLN A 148 -2.35 -4.13 1.20
C GLN A 148 -3.62 -3.95 2.02
N VAL A 149 -4.62 -4.77 1.75
CA VAL A 149 -5.86 -4.83 2.52
C VAL A 149 -5.92 -6.19 3.21
N THR A 150 -5.78 -6.17 4.53
CA THR A 150 -5.76 -7.38 5.35
C THR A 150 -7.05 -7.50 6.15
N ARG A 151 -7.78 -8.59 5.95
CA ARG A 151 -8.89 -8.96 6.82
C ARG A 151 -8.35 -9.46 8.16
N LEU A 152 -8.79 -8.87 9.26
CA LEU A 152 -8.46 -9.29 10.62
C LEU A 152 -9.64 -10.06 11.23
N GLY A 153 -9.38 -11.20 11.85
CA GLY A 153 -10.41 -11.93 12.60
C GLY A 153 -9.87 -13.10 13.42
N GLU A 154 -10.66 -13.53 14.41
CA GLU A 154 -10.37 -14.72 15.24
C GLU A 154 -11.43 -15.78 14.93
N GLY A 155 -11.16 -16.67 13.97
CA GLY A 155 -12.08 -17.75 13.61
C GLY A 155 -13.49 -17.29 13.20
N ALA A 156 -14.39 -18.26 13.00
CA ALA A 156 -15.75 -18.01 12.54
C ALA A 156 -16.62 -17.45 13.67
N GLY A 157 -16.69 -16.12 13.84
CA GLY A 157 -17.73 -15.50 14.68
C GLY A 157 -17.49 -14.10 15.27
N ALA A 158 -16.30 -13.50 15.17
CA ALA A 158 -16.03 -12.18 15.75
C ALA A 158 -16.15 -11.01 14.75
N SER A 159 -16.37 -9.80 15.27
CA SER A 159 -16.38 -8.53 14.50
C SER A 159 -15.19 -8.47 13.55
N ALA A 160 -15.45 -8.34 12.24
CA ALA A 160 -14.40 -8.31 11.24
C ALA A 160 -13.58 -7.00 11.41
N GLY A 161 -12.27 -7.12 11.53
CA GLY A 161 -11.37 -5.98 11.48
C GLY A 161 -10.75 -5.83 10.09
N LEU A 162 -10.21 -4.65 9.83
CA LEU A 162 -9.43 -4.35 8.64
C LEU A 162 -8.11 -3.69 9.04
N ALA A 163 -7.02 -4.13 8.43
CA ALA A 163 -5.79 -3.35 8.34
C ALA A 163 -5.56 -2.93 6.89
N LEU A 164 -5.37 -1.64 6.66
CA LEU A 164 -4.94 -1.07 5.38
C LEU A 164 -3.47 -0.67 5.51
N GLY A 165 -2.59 -1.45 4.90
CA GLY A 165 -1.17 -1.16 4.79
C GLY A 165 -0.90 -0.35 3.53
N VAL A 166 -0.19 0.76 3.67
CA VAL A 166 0.23 1.62 2.58
C VAL A 166 1.75 1.70 2.60
N SER A 167 2.38 1.55 1.43
CA SER A 167 3.80 1.80 1.26
C SER A 167 4.00 2.84 0.17
N LEU A 168 4.61 3.97 0.51
CA LEU A 168 4.75 5.14 -0.35
C LEU A 168 6.21 5.59 -0.43
N HIS A 169 6.73 5.79 -1.63
CA HIS A 169 8.11 6.22 -1.82
C HIS A 169 8.27 7.71 -1.47
N HIS A 170 9.15 8.01 -0.52
CA HIS A 170 9.30 9.35 0.08
C HIS A 170 9.78 10.42 -0.91
N ALA A 171 10.46 10.01 -1.99
CA ALA A 171 10.81 10.90 -3.10
C ALA A 171 9.61 11.49 -3.89
N VAL A 172 8.37 11.06 -3.62
CA VAL A 172 7.17 11.58 -4.30
C VAL A 172 6.19 12.25 -3.33
N ALA A 173 6.35 12.05 -2.02
CA ALA A 173 5.47 12.58 -0.98
C ALA A 173 6.21 12.75 0.36
N ASP A 174 5.85 13.77 1.14
CA ASP A 174 6.47 14.15 2.42
C ASP A 174 5.74 13.64 3.68
#